data_AF-A0AAV2RVU9-F1
#
_entry.id   AF-A0AAV2RVU9-F1
#
_cell.length_a   1.000
_cell.length_b   1.000
_cell.length_c   1.000
_cell.angle_alpha   90.00
_cell.angle_beta   90.00
_cell.angle_gamma   90.00
#
_symmetry.space_group_name_H-M   'P 1'
#
loop_
_entity.id
_entity.type
_entity.pdbx_description
1 polymer ?
#
loop_
_entity_poly.entity_id
_entity_poly.type
_entity_poly.pdbx_seq_one_letter_code
_entity_poly.pdbx_strand_id
1 'polypeptide(L)'
;RLDIINLELSYPTSKGFCYDDYLKVNQDIKFEYLCGVTVDNHFYLDVDASGSELVSFHFHTSSTVSFDRIWNIRVQKIMCNTDAEVMRGCGQYYTGTSGRLLGFNMDGSSSFNYLLHGLNYAVCVRVELGYCKVSYSEIRNAWVPVCPDTFQRPMSVSAGAPQTNKCGSSSVQPSSYEGTYLAPHIFWLDSTDSSNTHLSKSTAPNNYGSYDISYTQTKTC
;
A
#
# COMPACT_ATOMS: atom_id res chain seq x y z
N ARG A 1 -10.29 -2.15 10.88
CA ARG A 1 -8.82 -2.07 10.84
C ARG A 1 -8.24 -3.44 11.15
N LEU A 2 -7.25 -3.82 10.36
CA LEU A 2 -6.37 -4.97 10.56
C LEU A 2 -5.02 -4.42 11.02
N ASP A 3 -4.48 -4.96 12.10
CA ASP A 3 -3.08 -4.80 12.47
C ASP A 3 -2.41 -6.16 12.24
N ILE A 4 -1.59 -6.23 11.20
CA ILE A 4 -0.83 -7.41 10.80
C ILE A 4 0.45 -7.40 11.63
N ILE A 5 0.47 -8.21 12.68
CA ILE A 5 1.66 -8.41 13.51
C ILE A 5 2.63 -9.29 12.74
N ASN A 6 2.12 -10.39 12.18
CA ASN A 6 2.88 -11.23 11.26
C ASN A 6 1.94 -11.93 10.28
N LEU A 7 2.31 -11.95 9.00
CA LEU A 7 1.67 -12.75 7.96
C LEU A 7 2.79 -13.33 7.10
N GLU A 8 2.94 -14.65 7.16
CA GLU A 8 3.90 -15.44 6.39
C GLU A 8 3.11 -16.49 5.60
N LEU A 9 3.03 -16.28 4.30
CA LEU A 9 2.48 -17.20 3.32
C LEU A 9 3.51 -17.38 2.20
N SER A 10 3.38 -18.44 1.39
CA SER A 10 4.30 -18.63 0.26
C SER A 10 4.37 -17.38 -0.62
N TYR A 11 5.57 -17.05 -1.09
CA TYR A 11 5.83 -15.84 -1.86
C TYR A 11 5.05 -15.78 -3.18
N PRO A 12 4.75 -14.56 -3.68
CA PRO A 12 4.18 -14.38 -5.01
C PRO A 12 5.17 -14.77 -6.10
N THR A 13 4.65 -14.90 -7.32
CA THR A 13 5.50 -14.91 -8.54
C THR A 13 6.28 -13.60 -8.69
N SER A 14 7.24 -13.56 -9.62
CA SER A 14 7.97 -12.33 -9.98
C SER A 14 7.08 -11.20 -10.53
N LYS A 15 5.81 -11.48 -10.83
CA LYS A 15 4.78 -10.52 -11.22
C LYS A 15 3.75 -10.28 -10.11
N GLY A 16 4.03 -10.62 -8.86
CA GLY A 16 3.16 -10.30 -7.72
C GLY A 16 1.91 -11.18 -7.58
N PHE A 17 1.70 -12.18 -8.44
CA PHE A 17 0.55 -13.10 -8.31
C PHE A 17 0.75 -14.13 -7.19
N CYS A 18 -0.26 -14.26 -6.33
CA CYS A 18 -0.32 -15.22 -5.23
C CYS A 18 -1.10 -16.48 -5.64
N TYR A 19 -0.44 -17.46 -6.26
CA TYR A 19 -1.12 -18.67 -6.75
C TYR A 19 -1.23 -19.79 -5.72
N ASP A 20 -0.19 -19.99 -4.91
CA ASP A 20 -0.10 -21.12 -3.98
C ASP A 20 -0.83 -20.80 -2.66
N ASP A 21 -0.40 -19.75 -1.96
CA ASP A 21 -1.01 -19.30 -0.72
C ASP A 21 -1.50 -17.86 -0.84
N TYR A 22 -2.63 -17.55 -0.20
CA TYR A 22 -3.12 -16.18 -0.08
C TYR A 22 -4.13 -15.96 1.04
N LEU A 23 -4.22 -14.72 1.51
CA LEU A 23 -5.33 -14.16 2.25
C LEU A 23 -6.22 -13.33 1.30
N LYS A 24 -7.53 -13.58 1.34
CA LYS A 24 -8.57 -12.75 0.71
C LYS A 24 -9.61 -12.31 1.74
N VAL A 25 -10.15 -11.11 1.56
CA VAL A 25 -11.29 -10.59 2.35
C VAL A 25 -12.47 -10.37 1.41
N ASN A 26 -13.66 -10.85 1.78
CA ASN A 26 -14.82 -10.84 0.88
C ASN A 26 -15.45 -9.45 0.65
N GLN A 27 -15.37 -8.56 1.63
CA GLN A 27 -16.05 -7.25 1.57
C GLN A 27 -15.17 -6.10 1.08
N ASP A 28 -13.92 -6.38 0.72
CA ASP A 28 -12.99 -5.35 0.28
C ASP A 28 -12.44 -5.67 -1.10
N ILE A 29 -12.29 -4.62 -1.92
CA ILE A 29 -11.77 -4.69 -3.29
C ILE A 29 -10.41 -3.99 -3.41
N LYS A 30 -9.91 -3.40 -2.32
CA LYS A 30 -8.65 -2.66 -2.29
C LYS A 30 -7.41 -3.55 -2.40
N PHE A 31 -7.56 -4.85 -2.16
CA PHE A 31 -6.60 -5.86 -2.57
C PHE A 31 -7.34 -7.13 -2.97
N GLU A 32 -6.81 -7.86 -3.95
CA GLU A 32 -7.37 -9.16 -4.34
C GLU A 32 -6.84 -10.28 -3.43
N TYR A 33 -5.52 -10.38 -3.30
CA TYR A 33 -4.81 -11.41 -2.54
C TYR A 33 -3.59 -10.83 -1.82
N LEU A 34 -3.38 -11.24 -0.57
CA LEU A 34 -2.14 -10.98 0.17
C LEU A 34 -1.37 -12.29 0.37
N CYS A 35 -0.09 -12.31 0.01
CA CYS A 35 0.82 -13.43 0.25
C CYS A 35 2.25 -12.92 0.51
N GLY A 36 3.20 -13.85 0.67
CA GLY A 36 4.56 -13.52 1.09
C GLY A 36 4.63 -13.11 2.55
N VAL A 37 5.58 -12.24 2.88
CA VAL A 37 5.88 -11.86 4.28
C VAL A 37 5.53 -10.40 4.55
N THR A 38 4.60 -10.17 5.47
CA THR A 38 4.21 -8.84 5.94
C THR A 38 4.28 -8.78 7.46
N VAL A 39 5.06 -7.85 7.99
CA VAL A 39 5.29 -7.66 9.42
C VAL A 39 5.02 -6.20 9.79
N ASP A 40 4.46 -5.98 10.99
CA ASP A 40 4.19 -4.66 11.57
C ASP A 40 3.51 -3.68 10.60
N ASN A 41 2.45 -4.16 9.95
CA ASN A 41 1.69 -3.40 8.97
C ASN A 41 0.23 -3.25 9.41
N HIS A 42 -0.51 -2.28 8.85
CA HIS A 42 -1.94 -2.13 9.12
C HIS A 42 -2.72 -1.90 7.84
N PHE A 43 -3.99 -2.28 7.86
CA PHE A 43 -4.90 -2.05 6.74
C PHE A 43 -6.31 -1.69 7.20
N TYR A 44 -6.92 -0.72 6.54
CA TYR A 44 -8.31 -0.32 6.77
C TYR A 44 -9.19 -0.99 5.73
N LEU A 45 -10.10 -1.83 6.23
CA LEU A 45 -11.09 -2.46 5.39
C LEU A 45 -12.32 -1.57 5.26
N ASP A 46 -12.83 -1.43 4.04
CA ASP A 46 -14.18 -0.91 3.81
C ASP A 46 -15.13 -2.09 3.99
N VAL A 47 -16.14 -1.93 4.83
CA VAL A 47 -17.08 -3.01 5.20
C VAL A 47 -18.51 -2.49 5.13
N ASP A 48 -19.46 -3.39 4.92
CA ASP A 48 -20.88 -3.04 4.96
C ASP A 48 -21.28 -2.62 6.39
N ALA A 49 -21.58 -1.33 6.55
CA ALA A 49 -22.00 -0.77 7.83
C ALA A 49 -23.38 -1.27 8.30
N SER A 50 -24.22 -1.79 7.39
CA SER A 50 -25.51 -2.37 7.76
C SER A 50 -25.38 -3.74 8.43
N GLY A 51 -24.22 -4.39 8.26
CA GLY A 51 -23.95 -5.72 8.80
C GLY A 51 -24.79 -6.81 8.14
N SER A 52 -25.28 -6.58 6.91
CA SER A 52 -26.07 -7.56 6.17
C SER A 52 -25.25 -8.77 5.75
N GLU A 53 -23.94 -8.58 5.61
CA GLU A 53 -22.97 -9.64 5.33
C GLU A 53 -21.86 -9.69 6.40
N LEU A 54 -21.35 -10.90 6.65
CA LEU A 54 -20.19 -11.10 7.52
C LEU A 54 -18.89 -10.80 6.77
N VAL A 55 -17.97 -10.12 7.45
CA VAL A 55 -16.58 -9.99 6.99
C VAL A 55 -15.87 -11.32 7.23
N SER A 56 -15.46 -11.97 6.15
CA SER A 56 -14.82 -13.27 6.13
C SER A 56 -13.38 -13.16 5.62
N PHE A 57 -12.47 -13.79 6.35
CA PHE A 57 -11.05 -13.91 5.98
C PHE A 57 -10.81 -15.30 5.43
N HIS A 58 -10.42 -15.39 4.17
CA HIS A 58 -10.18 -16.65 3.47
C HIS A 58 -8.68 -16.85 3.31
N PHE A 59 -8.15 -17.86 4.01
CA PHE A 59 -6.78 -18.33 3.83
C PHE A 59 -6.80 -19.55 2.92
N HIS A 60 -6.20 -19.41 1.75
CA HIS A 60 -5.90 -20.52 0.86
C HIS A 60 -4.44 -20.92 1.04
N THR A 61 -4.19 -22.24 1.08
CA THR A 61 -2.84 -22.77 1.20
C THR A 61 -2.67 -23.96 0.28
N SER A 62 -1.55 -24.04 -0.44
CA SER A 62 -1.26 -25.15 -1.34
C SER A 62 -0.33 -26.19 -0.73
N SER A 63 -0.61 -27.46 -1.00
CA SER A 63 0.28 -28.59 -0.65
C SER A 63 1.45 -28.75 -1.64
N THR A 64 1.45 -28.01 -2.76
CA THR A 64 2.53 -28.03 -3.77
C THR A 64 3.79 -27.29 -3.31
N VAL A 65 3.68 -26.46 -2.26
CA VAL A 65 4.79 -25.67 -1.71
C VAL A 65 4.99 -26.03 -0.23
N SER A 66 6.24 -26.31 0.13
CA SER A 66 6.65 -26.46 1.52
C SER A 66 7.03 -25.09 2.06
N PHE A 67 6.16 -24.51 2.90
CA PHE A 67 6.33 -23.19 3.48
C PHE A 67 5.79 -23.18 4.91
N ASP A 68 6.55 -22.58 5.83
CA ASP A 68 6.12 -22.38 7.21
C ASP A 68 5.17 -21.19 7.25
N ARG A 69 3.91 -21.44 7.61
CA ARG A 69 2.83 -20.46 7.52
C ARG A 69 2.49 -19.90 8.88
N ILE A 70 2.41 -18.58 8.97
CA ILE A 70 2.06 -17.87 10.19
C ILE A 70 1.07 -16.77 9.84
N TRP A 71 -0.02 -16.63 10.60
CA TRP A 71 -0.86 -15.45 10.56
C TRP A 71 -1.23 -15.03 11.98
N ASN A 72 -0.85 -13.81 12.33
CA ASN A 72 -1.19 -13.14 13.57
C ASN A 72 -1.69 -11.74 13.24
N ILE A 73 -3.01 -11.60 13.20
CA ILE A 73 -3.69 -10.38 12.78
C ILE A 73 -4.67 -9.98 13.87
N ARG A 74 -4.51 -8.76 14.39
CA ARG A 74 -5.48 -8.16 15.29
C ARG A 74 -6.53 -7.42 14.47
N VAL A 75 -7.80 -7.70 14.75
CA VAL A 75 -8.94 -7.03 14.08
C VAL A 75 -9.60 -6.07 15.06
N GLN A 76 -9.79 -4.83 14.62
CA GLN A 76 -10.48 -3.78 15.37
C GLN A 76 -11.60 -3.18 14.51
N LYS A 77 -12.79 -3.07 15.09
CA LYS A 77 -13.91 -2.33 14.48
C LYS A 77 -13.77 -0.85 14.80
N ILE A 78 -14.00 -0.01 13.80
CA ILE A 78 -14.02 1.45 13.93
C ILE A 78 -15.46 1.89 13.85
N MET A 79 -15.91 2.69 14.81
CA MET A 79 -17.26 3.23 14.80
C MET A 79 -17.39 4.29 13.71
N CYS A 80 -18.48 4.23 12.95
CA CYS A 80 -18.83 5.24 11.95
C CYS A 80 -19.08 6.60 12.62
N ASN A 81 -18.80 7.69 11.90
CA ASN A 81 -19.01 9.07 12.31
C ASN A 81 -18.23 9.45 13.58
N THR A 82 -17.02 8.90 13.74
CA THR A 82 -16.12 9.24 14.83
C THR A 82 -14.81 9.79 14.29
N ASP A 83 -14.02 10.47 15.12
CA ASP A 83 -12.69 10.97 14.74
C ASP A 83 -11.69 9.83 14.41
N ALA A 84 -12.04 8.59 14.75
CA ALA A 84 -11.28 7.40 14.38
C ALA A 84 -11.61 6.89 12.96
N GLU A 85 -12.68 7.41 12.33
CA GLU A 85 -13.03 7.07 10.96
C GLU A 85 -11.96 7.59 10.00
N VAL A 86 -11.49 6.69 9.14
CA VAL A 86 -10.54 6.99 8.09
C VAL A 86 -11.29 7.23 6.79
N MET A 87 -10.80 8.15 5.97
CA MET A 87 -11.36 8.43 4.65
C MET A 87 -11.47 7.13 3.83
N ARG A 88 -12.67 6.85 3.29
CA ARG A 88 -12.93 5.67 2.45
C ARG A 88 -11.95 5.61 1.27
N GLY A 89 -11.53 4.41 0.89
CA GLY A 89 -10.50 4.19 -0.11
C GLY A 89 -9.06 4.24 0.41
N CYS A 90 -8.80 4.82 1.59
CA CYS A 90 -7.50 4.70 2.25
C CYS A 90 -7.33 3.28 2.80
N GLY A 91 -6.49 2.46 2.16
CA GLY A 91 -6.09 1.16 2.68
C GLY A 91 -5.10 1.29 3.84
N GLN A 92 -4.24 2.30 3.83
CA GLN A 92 -3.36 2.63 4.95
C GLN A 92 -3.52 4.09 5.33
N TYR A 93 -3.57 4.37 6.63
CA TYR A 93 -3.66 5.72 7.16
C TYR A 93 -2.58 5.97 8.20
N TYR A 94 -1.82 7.04 8.02
CA TYR A 94 -0.69 7.42 8.86
C TYR A 94 -0.92 8.81 9.45
N THR A 95 -0.42 8.99 10.67
CA THR A 95 -0.53 10.23 11.44
C THR A 95 0.81 10.58 12.06
N GLY A 96 0.93 11.78 12.60
CA GLY A 96 2.17 12.27 13.20
C GLY A 96 3.09 12.94 12.18
N THR A 97 4.13 13.57 12.72
CA THR A 97 5.01 14.46 11.96
C THR A 97 6.08 13.72 11.16
N SER A 98 6.23 12.42 11.37
CA SER A 98 7.11 11.56 10.59
C SER A 98 6.69 10.10 10.74
N GLY A 99 7.01 9.28 9.75
CA GLY A 99 6.75 7.85 9.81
C GLY A 99 7.31 7.11 8.61
N ARG A 100 6.98 5.82 8.53
CA ARG A 100 7.40 4.92 7.47
C ARG A 100 6.18 4.27 6.85
N LEU A 101 6.02 4.45 5.54
CA LEU A 101 5.02 3.84 4.70
C LEU A 101 5.61 2.53 4.17
N LEU A 102 5.01 1.41 4.53
CA LEU A 102 5.49 0.09 4.15
C LEU A 102 4.39 -0.68 3.41
N GLY A 103 4.72 -1.19 2.23
CA GLY A 103 3.81 -2.04 1.48
C GLY A 103 3.73 -3.47 2.00
N PHE A 104 2.83 -4.26 1.41
CA PHE A 104 2.73 -5.70 1.66
C PHE A 104 3.87 -6.45 1.00
N ASN A 105 4.17 -7.66 1.50
CA ASN A 105 5.27 -8.50 1.03
C ASN A 105 6.61 -7.74 1.02
N MET A 106 6.90 -7.09 2.14
CA MET A 106 8.07 -6.21 2.29
C MET A 106 8.66 -6.33 3.68
N ASP A 107 9.33 -7.44 3.93
CA ASP A 107 10.10 -7.67 5.16
C ASP A 107 11.56 -7.21 5.04
N GLY A 108 12.03 -7.08 3.80
CA GLY A 108 13.41 -6.79 3.48
C GLY A 108 14.42 -7.89 3.74
N SER A 109 13.99 -9.06 4.20
CA SER A 109 14.83 -10.25 4.42
C SER A 109 14.85 -11.18 3.22
N SER A 110 13.85 -11.11 2.33
CA SER A 110 13.76 -11.99 1.16
C SER A 110 14.15 -11.31 -0.17
N SER A 111 14.60 -12.12 -1.13
CA SER A 111 14.72 -11.71 -2.55
C SER A 111 13.38 -11.73 -3.30
N PHE A 112 12.29 -12.06 -2.62
CA PHE A 112 10.95 -12.28 -3.19
C PHE A 112 9.94 -11.21 -2.75
N ASN A 113 10.43 -10.04 -2.35
CA ASN A 113 9.64 -8.88 -1.94
C ASN A 113 8.91 -8.20 -3.11
N TYR A 114 8.34 -8.96 -4.04
CA TYR A 114 7.61 -8.45 -5.20
C TYR A 114 6.38 -7.65 -4.79
N LEU A 115 6.16 -6.49 -5.43
CA LEU A 115 4.88 -5.78 -5.34
C LEU A 115 3.74 -6.71 -5.76
N LEU A 116 2.77 -6.88 -4.88
CA LEU A 116 1.64 -7.76 -5.11
C LEU A 116 0.76 -7.24 -6.24
N HIS A 117 0.21 -8.16 -7.03
CA HIS A 117 -0.82 -7.86 -8.03
C HIS A 117 -2.17 -7.61 -7.36
N GLY A 118 -3.02 -6.81 -7.99
CA GLY A 118 -4.40 -6.61 -7.57
C GLY A 118 -4.53 -5.70 -6.36
N LEU A 119 -3.56 -4.84 -6.11
CA LEU A 119 -3.68 -3.76 -5.12
C LEU A 119 -4.36 -2.57 -5.78
N ASN A 120 -5.32 -1.97 -5.08
CA ASN A 120 -6.07 -0.80 -5.54
C ASN A 120 -6.50 0.05 -4.35
N TYR A 121 -5.57 0.82 -3.78
CA TYR A 121 -5.85 1.60 -2.57
C TYR A 121 -5.03 2.86 -2.44
N ALA A 122 -5.54 3.80 -1.63
CA ALA A 122 -4.81 4.96 -1.20
C ALA A 122 -3.99 4.70 0.07
N VAL A 123 -2.72 5.12 0.09
CA VAL A 123 -1.97 5.40 1.32
C VAL A 123 -2.18 6.86 1.67
N CYS A 124 -2.68 7.12 2.88
CA CYS A 124 -3.10 8.43 3.32
C CYS A 124 -2.25 8.89 4.50
N VAL A 125 -1.71 10.11 4.45
CA VAL A 125 -0.93 10.74 5.52
C VAL A 125 -1.65 12.00 5.97
N ARG A 126 -2.09 12.05 7.23
CA ARG A 126 -2.74 13.24 7.78
C ARG A 126 -1.75 14.39 7.89
N VAL A 127 -2.14 15.58 7.42
CA VAL A 127 -1.37 16.81 7.69
C VAL A 127 -1.63 17.24 9.13
N GLU A 128 -0.57 17.29 9.95
CA GLU A 128 -0.70 17.65 11.37
C GLU A 128 -0.90 19.16 11.56
N LEU A 129 -1.57 19.54 12.65
CA LEU A 129 -1.89 20.96 12.90
C LEU A 129 -0.62 21.82 12.94
N GLY A 130 -0.60 22.88 12.12
CA GLY A 130 0.53 23.79 12.00
C GLY A 130 1.67 23.30 11.10
N TYR A 131 1.49 22.17 10.40
CA TYR A 131 2.39 21.68 9.36
C TYR A 131 1.79 21.97 7.97
N CYS A 132 2.65 22.24 6.97
CA CYS A 132 2.22 22.64 5.62
C CYS A 132 3.01 21.99 4.48
N LYS A 133 3.99 21.16 4.81
CA LYS A 133 4.81 20.43 3.83
C LYS A 133 4.99 19.01 4.30
N VAL A 134 4.80 18.05 3.41
CA VAL A 134 5.12 16.64 3.65
C VAL A 134 6.19 16.23 2.65
N SER A 135 7.33 15.80 3.17
CA SER A 135 8.47 15.35 2.40
C SER A 135 8.59 13.85 2.48
N TYR A 136 8.92 13.22 1.35
CA TYR A 136 9.07 11.77 1.23
C TYR A 136 10.49 11.45 0.79
N SER A 137 11.03 10.36 1.33
CA SER A 137 12.33 9.81 0.93
C SER A 137 12.24 8.30 0.91
N GLU A 138 12.70 7.69 -0.18
CA GLU A 138 12.90 6.25 -0.24
C GLU A 138 13.90 5.82 0.84
N ILE A 139 13.61 4.70 1.50
CA ILE A 139 14.54 4.09 2.46
C ILE A 139 15.47 3.11 1.73
N ARG A 140 15.04 2.58 0.59
CA ARG A 140 15.83 1.67 -0.26
C ARG A 140 15.88 2.20 -1.67
N ASN A 141 17.09 2.34 -2.22
CA ASN A 141 17.40 2.81 -3.58
C ASN A 141 17.01 1.80 -4.69
N ALA A 142 15.94 1.04 -4.48
CA ALA A 142 15.58 -0.16 -5.21
C ALA A 142 14.15 -0.12 -5.74
N TRP A 143 13.38 0.91 -5.39
CA TRP A 143 11.98 1.00 -5.70
C TRP A 143 11.73 2.20 -6.60
N VAL A 144 11.66 1.97 -7.91
CA VAL A 144 11.40 3.04 -8.88
C VAL A 144 10.15 2.66 -9.66
N PRO A 145 8.96 3.18 -9.29
CA PRO A 145 7.74 2.94 -10.05
C PRO A 145 7.96 3.51 -11.45
N VAL A 146 7.76 2.65 -12.45
CA VAL A 146 7.86 3.06 -13.87
C VAL A 146 6.59 3.75 -14.31
N CYS A 147 5.49 3.46 -13.64
CA CYS A 147 4.21 3.96 -14.04
C CYS A 147 3.80 5.11 -13.12
N PRO A 148 3.44 6.29 -13.70
CA PRO A 148 2.94 7.43 -12.92
C PRO A 148 1.61 7.14 -12.19
N ASP A 149 0.92 6.06 -12.55
CA ASP A 149 -0.32 5.60 -11.92
C ASP A 149 -0.11 4.84 -10.60
N THR A 150 1.05 4.21 -10.41
CA THR A 150 1.41 3.50 -9.17
C THR A 150 1.50 4.43 -7.97
N PHE A 151 1.78 5.73 -8.20
CA PHE A 151 1.79 6.81 -7.21
C PHE A 151 1.23 8.07 -7.83
N GLN A 152 -0.09 8.11 -8.05
CA GLN A 152 -0.73 9.36 -8.43
C GLN A 152 -0.60 10.35 -7.25
N ARG A 153 0.08 11.48 -7.51
CA ARG A 153 0.14 12.62 -6.58
C ARG A 153 -1.29 13.02 -6.19
N PRO A 154 -1.53 13.59 -4.99
CA PRO A 154 -2.77 14.30 -4.76
C PRO A 154 -2.87 15.38 -5.84
N MET A 155 -3.91 15.31 -6.66
CA MET A 155 -4.23 16.33 -7.64
C MET A 155 -4.21 17.69 -6.93
N SER A 156 -3.20 18.52 -7.24
CA SER A 156 -3.37 19.95 -7.11
C SER A 156 -4.59 20.30 -7.95
N VAL A 157 -5.60 20.88 -7.33
CA VAL A 157 -6.86 21.35 -7.94
C VAL A 157 -6.66 22.41 -9.06
N SER A 158 -5.43 22.60 -9.54
CA SER A 158 -5.04 23.50 -10.61
C SER A 158 -4.33 22.85 -11.81
N ALA A 159 -4.19 21.52 -11.87
CA ALA A 159 -3.69 20.84 -13.07
C ALA A 159 -4.70 19.79 -13.55
N GLY A 160 -5.21 19.98 -14.77
CA GLY A 160 -6.35 19.27 -15.31
C GLY A 160 -6.20 17.75 -15.39
N ALA A 161 -7.34 17.08 -15.18
CA ALA A 161 -7.64 15.66 -15.35
C ALA A 161 -6.73 14.65 -14.62
N PRO A 162 -7.29 13.56 -14.06
CA PRO A 162 -6.46 12.42 -13.65
C PRO A 162 -5.64 11.98 -14.86
N GLN A 163 -4.31 12.01 -14.75
CA GLN A 163 -3.42 11.53 -15.79
C GLN A 163 -3.63 10.01 -15.89
N THR A 164 -4.49 9.57 -16.79
CA THR A 164 -4.67 8.16 -17.19
C THR A 164 -3.48 7.67 -18.02
N ASN A 165 -2.28 8.16 -17.74
CA ASN A 165 -1.10 7.85 -18.52
C ASN A 165 -0.71 6.41 -18.22
N LYS A 166 -1.03 5.51 -19.17
CA LYS A 166 -0.40 4.20 -19.27
C LYS A 166 1.12 4.35 -19.07
N CYS A 167 1.69 3.42 -18.30
CA CYS A 167 3.13 3.26 -18.04
C CYS A 167 4.04 3.94 -19.08
N GLY A 168 4.55 5.12 -18.73
CA GLY A 168 5.61 5.79 -19.48
C GLY A 168 6.97 5.26 -19.05
N SER A 169 8.00 5.39 -19.88
CA SER A 169 9.37 4.95 -19.55
C SER A 169 10.11 5.82 -18.50
N SER A 170 9.40 6.73 -17.82
CA SER A 170 10.00 7.69 -16.90
C SER A 170 9.75 7.28 -15.46
N SER A 171 10.83 6.87 -14.78
CA SER A 171 10.89 6.69 -13.34
C SER A 171 10.37 7.91 -12.58
N VAL A 172 9.36 7.74 -11.73
CA VAL A 172 8.90 8.80 -10.81
C VAL A 172 9.40 8.48 -9.41
N GLN A 173 10.17 9.38 -8.81
CA GLN A 173 10.62 9.25 -7.43
C GLN A 173 9.63 9.92 -6.48
N PRO A 174 9.42 9.40 -5.25
CA PRO A 174 8.74 10.13 -4.20
C PRO A 174 9.44 11.48 -4.02
N SER A 175 8.71 12.57 -4.18
CA SER A 175 9.25 13.94 -4.06
C SER A 175 8.56 14.66 -2.91
N SER A 176 9.18 15.74 -2.43
CA SER A 176 8.56 16.59 -1.42
C SER A 176 7.35 17.33 -1.98
N TYR A 177 6.28 17.41 -1.20
CA TYR A 177 5.07 18.16 -1.53
C TYR A 177 4.88 19.33 -0.57
N GLU A 178 4.70 20.53 -1.12
CA GLU A 178 4.38 21.76 -0.40
C GLU A 178 2.95 22.18 -0.70
N GLY A 179 2.15 22.43 0.34
CA GLY A 179 0.79 22.91 0.18
C GLY A 179 0.03 23.06 1.49
N THR A 180 -0.66 24.18 1.65
CA THR A 180 -1.58 24.42 2.77
C THR A 180 -2.90 23.67 2.52
N TYR A 181 -3.03 22.46 3.06
CA TYR A 181 -4.29 21.71 2.99
C TYR A 181 -4.80 21.33 4.38
N LEU A 182 -6.14 21.33 4.51
CA LEU A 182 -6.88 20.76 5.63
C LEU A 182 -7.17 19.25 5.43
N ALA A 183 -6.65 18.64 4.35
CA ALA A 183 -6.95 17.26 3.95
C ALA A 183 -5.67 16.39 3.93
N PRO A 184 -5.78 15.07 4.11
CA PRO A 184 -4.64 14.15 4.06
C PRO A 184 -3.92 14.16 2.70
N HIS A 185 -2.61 13.97 2.71
CA HIS A 185 -1.84 13.66 1.50
C HIS A 185 -2.11 12.20 1.09
N ILE A 186 -2.34 11.96 -0.20
CA ILE A 186 -2.75 10.66 -0.73
C ILE A 186 -1.72 10.15 -1.73
N PHE A 187 -1.43 8.87 -1.66
CA PHE A 187 -0.73 8.10 -2.69
C PHE A 187 -1.64 6.99 -3.17
N TRP A 188 -1.98 7.00 -4.46
CA TRP A 188 -2.77 5.94 -5.03
C TRP A 188 -1.87 4.81 -5.51
N LEU A 189 -2.12 3.59 -5.06
CA LEU A 189 -1.47 2.36 -5.54
C LEU A 189 -2.46 1.58 -6.37
N ASP A 190 -2.11 1.37 -7.64
CA ASP A 190 -2.82 0.48 -8.55
C ASP A 190 -1.83 -0.51 -9.17
N SER A 191 -2.05 -1.79 -8.92
CA SER A 191 -1.32 -2.91 -9.53
C SER A 191 -2.27 -3.95 -10.13
N THR A 192 -3.45 -3.51 -10.58
CA THR A 192 -4.49 -4.39 -11.13
C THR A 192 -4.24 -4.81 -12.57
N ASP A 193 -3.19 -4.31 -13.22
CA ASP A 193 -2.87 -4.71 -14.59
C ASP A 193 -2.24 -6.11 -14.64
N SER A 194 -2.68 -6.91 -15.62
CA SER A 194 -2.21 -8.31 -15.80
C SER A 194 -0.71 -8.44 -16.14
N SER A 195 -0.03 -7.34 -16.43
CA SER A 195 1.38 -7.32 -16.82
C SER A 195 2.31 -7.18 -15.61
N ASN A 196 1.82 -6.58 -14.53
CA ASN A 196 2.57 -6.05 -13.39
C ASN A 196 3.89 -5.41 -13.81
N THR A 197 3.84 -4.57 -14.87
CA THR A 197 4.99 -3.80 -15.36
C THR A 197 5.15 -2.46 -14.63
N HIS A 198 4.41 -2.30 -13.52
CA HIS A 198 4.35 -1.09 -12.69
C HIS A 198 5.68 -0.69 -12.03
N LEU A 199 6.66 -1.60 -12.02
CA LEU A 199 8.00 -1.38 -11.48
C LEU A 199 9.04 -1.50 -12.59
N SER A 200 10.02 -0.57 -12.63
CA SER A 200 11.19 -0.78 -13.52
C SER A 200 11.94 -1.98 -13.06
N LYS A 201 12.52 -2.70 -14.03
CA LYS A 201 13.68 -3.53 -13.76
C LYS A 201 14.76 -2.60 -13.18
N SER A 202 14.88 -2.57 -11.86
CA SER A 202 16.05 -2.01 -11.20
C SER A 202 17.28 -2.63 -11.89
N THR A 203 18.31 -1.82 -12.14
CA THR A 203 19.60 -2.30 -12.67
C THR A 203 20.28 -3.29 -11.72
N ALA A 204 19.78 -3.43 -10.49
CA ALA A 204 20.17 -4.47 -9.55
C ALA A 204 19.38 -5.77 -9.78
N PRO A 205 20.04 -6.94 -9.85
CA PRO A 205 19.35 -8.21 -9.92
C PRO A 205 18.49 -8.39 -8.65
N ASN A 206 17.19 -8.61 -8.83
CA ASN A 206 16.19 -8.96 -7.79
C ASN A 206 15.43 -7.82 -7.07
N ASN A 207 15.42 -6.60 -7.60
CA ASN A 207 14.79 -5.46 -6.91
C ASN A 207 13.46 -5.01 -7.54
N TYR A 208 12.41 -5.82 -7.38
CA TYR A 208 11.03 -5.40 -7.63
C TYR A 208 10.27 -5.28 -6.31
N GLY A 209 10.86 -4.56 -5.34
CA GLY A 209 10.33 -4.40 -3.99
C GLY A 209 8.89 -3.87 -3.95
N SER A 210 8.13 -4.16 -2.89
CA SER A 210 7.06 -3.26 -2.45
C SER A 210 7.66 -1.91 -2.02
N TYR A 211 6.83 -0.88 -1.87
CA TYR A 211 7.31 0.44 -1.44
C TYR A 211 7.78 0.43 0.03
N ASP A 212 8.83 1.21 0.29
CA ASP A 212 9.43 1.43 1.61
C ASP A 212 9.89 2.89 1.70
N ILE A 213 8.99 3.75 2.16
CA ILE A 213 9.11 5.21 2.05
C ILE A 213 9.04 5.82 3.45
N SER A 214 9.98 6.70 3.78
CA SER A 214 9.87 7.57 4.94
C SER A 214 9.13 8.86 4.59
N TYR A 215 8.34 9.39 5.52
CA TYR A 215 7.77 10.73 5.41
C TYR A 215 8.14 11.59 6.61
N THR A 216 8.25 12.89 6.37
CA THR A 216 8.41 13.91 7.41
C THR A 216 7.56 15.12 7.08
N GLN A 217 7.03 15.80 8.09
CA GLN A 217 6.26 17.02 7.93
C GLN A 217 7.06 18.21 8.46
N THR A 218 7.01 19.36 7.78
CA THR A 218 7.61 20.62 8.27
C THR A 218 6.57 21.74 8.43
N LYS A 219 6.82 22.61 9.41
CA LYS A 219 6.01 23.82 9.66
C LYS A 219 6.35 24.97 8.72
N THR A 220 7.59 24.98 8.22
CA THR A 220 8.07 26.02 7.30
C THR A 220 7.63 25.70 5.89
N CYS A 221 6.84 26.62 5.35
CA CYS A 221 6.61 26.90 3.94
C CYS A 221 7.12 28.33 3.71
#